data_AF-A0A0J6XKP3-F1
#
_entry.id   AF-A0A0J6XKP3-F1
#
_cell.length_a   1.000
_cell.length_b   1.000
_cell.length_c   1.000
_cell.angle_alpha   90.00
_cell.angle_beta   90.00
_cell.angle_gamma   90.00
#
_symmetry.space_group_name_H-M   'P 1'
#
loop_
_entity.id
_entity.type
_entity.pdbx_description
1 polymer ?
#
loop_
_entity_poly.entity_id
_entity_poly.type
_entity_poly.pdbx_seq_one_letter_code
_entity_poly.pdbx_strand_id
1 'polypeptide(L)'
;AEAREAYGGHLARRDALARTVRELGGSPRPAEAAYALPFEVRGPADAERLAAEIEDRVAGAYSDLVRAADGRLRREAADALSAAALRAARWRGVGVAFPGLTERGERAGTS
;
A
#
# COMPACT_ATOMS: atom_id res chain seq x y z
N ALA A 1 5.83 12.70 7.57
CA ALA A 1 4.46 12.51 8.09
C ALA A 1 3.80 11.30 7.45
N GLU A 2 3.81 11.25 6.11
CA GLU A 2 3.26 10.16 5.29
C GLU A 2 3.64 8.73 5.73
N ALA A 3 4.92 8.43 5.97
CA ALA A 3 5.34 7.09 6.39
C ALA A 3 4.69 6.63 7.72
N ARG A 4 4.50 7.56 8.67
CA ARG A 4 3.85 7.26 9.96
C ARG A 4 2.35 7.07 9.80
N GLU A 5 1.72 7.83 8.91
CA GLU A 5 0.31 7.68 8.57
C GLU A 5 0.04 6.33 7.89
N ALA A 6 0.87 5.96 6.91
CA ALA A 6 0.79 4.66 6.26
C ALA A 6 0.95 3.51 7.28
N TYR A 7 1.92 3.64 8.20
CA TYR A 7 2.11 2.67 9.27
C TYR A 7 0.90 2.54 10.19
N GLY A 8 0.32 3.67 10.65
CA GLY A 8 -0.91 3.67 11.44
C GLY A 8 -2.09 3.03 10.69
N GLY A 9 -2.21 3.31 9.39
CA GLY A 9 -3.21 2.70 8.52
C GLY A 9 -3.04 1.18 8.39
N HIS A 10 -1.81 0.68 8.33
CA HIS A 10 -1.54 -0.77 8.35
C HIS A 10 -1.91 -1.42 9.68
N LEU A 11 -1.59 -0.79 10.81
CA LEU A 11 -1.97 -1.32 12.13
C LEU A 11 -3.49 -1.39 12.30
N ALA A 12 -4.21 -0.32 11.93
CA ALA A 12 -5.67 -0.31 11.99
C ALA A 12 -6.29 -1.41 11.11
N ARG A 13 -5.75 -1.63 9.91
CA ARG A 13 -6.18 -2.71 9.00
C ARG A 13 -5.88 -4.09 9.55
N ARG A 14 -4.68 -4.31 10.11
CA ARG A 14 -4.31 -5.57 10.77
C ARG A 14 -5.31 -5.92 11.87
N ASP A 15 -5.63 -4.95 12.71
CA ASP A 15 -6.52 -5.17 13.85
C ASP A 15 -7.96 -5.43 13.39
N ALA A 16 -8.43 -4.72 12.35
CA ALA A 16 -9.73 -4.98 11.73
C ALA A 16 -9.80 -6.39 11.13
N LEU A 17 -8.81 -6.79 10.33
CA LEU A 17 -8.77 -8.12 9.72
C LEU A 17 -8.70 -9.22 10.79
N ALA A 18 -7.94 -9.01 11.87
CA ALA A 18 -7.89 -9.95 12.98
C ALA A 18 -9.23 -10.10 13.70
N ARG A 19 -10.05 -9.05 13.78
CA ARG A 19 -11.44 -9.16 14.28
C ARG A 19 -12.31 -9.96 13.32
N THR A 20 -12.28 -9.63 12.02
CA THR A 20 -13.03 -10.35 10.99
C THR A 20 -12.71 -11.83 10.98
N VAL A 21 -11.44 -12.23 11.06
CA VAL A 21 -11.06 -13.65 11.11
C VAL A 21 -11.67 -14.36 12.33
N ARG A 22 -11.68 -13.72 13.50
CA ARG A 22 -12.32 -14.29 14.71
C ARG A 22 -13.83 -14.37 14.59
N GLU A 23 -14.48 -13.35 14.02
CA GLU A 23 -15.92 -13.34 13.76
C GLU A 23 -16.35 -14.48 12.81
N LEU A 24 -15.46 -14.86 11.88
CA LEU A 24 -15.64 -16.00 10.99
C LEU A 24 -15.24 -17.35 11.63
N GLY A 25 -14.92 -17.38 12.93
CA GLY A 25 -14.53 -18.59 13.66
C GLY A 25 -13.09 -19.04 13.45
N GLY A 26 -12.27 -18.25 12.76
CA GLY A 26 -10.85 -18.52 12.53
C GLY A 26 -9.94 -17.96 13.64
N SER A 27 -8.69 -18.40 13.62
CA SER A 27 -7.63 -17.90 14.50
C SER A 27 -6.62 -17.06 13.71
N PRO A 28 -6.51 -15.74 13.94
CA PRO A 28 -5.49 -14.92 13.29
C PRO A 28 -4.09 -15.42 13.62
N ARG A 29 -3.23 -15.58 12.62
CA ARG A 29 -1.83 -15.93 12.87
C ARG A 29 -1.06 -14.73 13.43
N PRO A 30 -0.28 -14.89 14.51
CA PRO A 30 0.58 -13.84 15.01
C PRO A 30 1.69 -13.51 14.00
N ALA A 31 2.27 -12.32 14.12
CA ALA A 31 3.47 -11.97 13.37
C ALA A 31 4.66 -12.81 13.84
N GLU A 32 5.55 -13.14 12.91
CA GLU A 32 6.86 -13.73 13.21
C GLU A 32 7.75 -12.70 13.93
N ALA A 33 8.75 -13.17 14.66
CA ALA A 33 9.70 -12.30 15.35
C ALA A 33 10.51 -11.42 14.38
N ALA A 34 10.77 -11.90 13.16
CA ALA A 34 11.46 -11.18 12.10
C ALA A 34 11.08 -11.73 10.73
N TYR A 35 11.28 -10.89 9.70
CA TYR A 35 11.05 -11.26 8.31
C TYR A 35 12.30 -10.95 7.47
N ALA A 36 12.62 -11.83 6.53
CA ALA A 36 13.64 -11.56 5.54
C ALA A 36 13.18 -10.43 4.61
N LEU A 37 14.05 -9.44 4.42
CA LEU A 37 13.80 -8.40 3.43
C LEU A 37 14.02 -8.96 2.02
N PRO A 38 13.24 -8.50 1.03
CA PRO A 38 13.36 -8.97 -0.36
C PRO A 38 14.69 -8.57 -1.02
N PHE A 39 15.36 -7.55 -0.46
CA PHE A 39 16.68 -7.10 -0.85
C PHE A 39 17.30 -6.31 0.31
N GLU A 40 18.61 -6.06 0.24
CA GLU A 40 19.31 -5.25 1.23
C GLU A 40 18.94 -3.77 1.10
N VAL A 41 18.73 -3.11 2.25
CA VAL A 41 18.36 -1.69 2.32
C VAL A 41 19.51 -0.91 2.93
N ARG A 42 20.22 -0.12 2.11
CA ARG A 42 21.40 0.63 2.54
C ARG A 42 21.17 2.14 2.63
N GLY A 43 20.06 2.63 2.11
CA GLY A 43 19.76 4.05 2.12
C GLY A 43 18.30 4.38 1.76
N PRO A 44 17.98 5.70 1.68
CA PRO A 44 16.61 6.16 1.46
C PRO A 44 15.95 5.60 0.20
N ALA A 45 16.67 5.55 -0.93
CA ALA A 45 16.13 5.02 -2.19
C ALA A 45 15.77 3.52 -2.10
N ASP A 46 16.57 2.73 -1.37
CA ASP A 46 16.23 1.32 -1.13
C ASP A 46 15.02 1.19 -0.22
N ALA A 47 14.86 2.10 0.76
CA ALA A 47 13.71 2.11 1.67
C ALA A 47 12.41 2.48 0.93
N GLU A 48 12.45 3.44 0.00
CA GLU A 48 11.32 3.78 -0.88
C GLU A 48 10.94 2.61 -1.79
N ARG A 49 11.94 1.94 -2.40
CA ARG A 49 11.72 0.73 -3.19
C ARG A 49 11.09 -0.38 -2.33
N LEU A 50 11.54 -0.54 -1.08
CA LEU A 50 11.00 -1.53 -0.17
C LEU A 50 9.56 -1.20 0.20
N ALA A 51 9.24 0.07 0.45
CA ALA A 51 7.89 0.50 0.75
C ALA A 51 6.93 0.21 -0.44
N ALA A 52 7.35 0.48 -1.67
CA ALA A 52 6.58 0.14 -2.86
C ALA A 52 6.35 -1.38 -2.99
N GLU A 53 7.39 -2.20 -2.76
CA GLU A 53 7.30 -3.67 -2.80
C GLU A 53 6.33 -4.22 -1.74
N ILE A 54 6.35 -3.66 -0.52
CA ILE A 54 5.44 -4.06 0.56
C ILE A 54 3.99 -3.75 0.15
N GLU A 55 3.73 -2.55 -0.37
CA GLU A 55 2.37 -2.15 -0.75
C GLU A 55 1.83 -2.97 -1.94
N ASP A 56 2.67 -3.33 -2.90
CA ASP A 56 2.31 -4.25 -4.00
C ASP A 56 1.93 -5.63 -3.48
N ARG A 57 2.69 -6.19 -2.53
CA ARG A 57 2.37 -7.49 -1.93
C ARG A 57 1.06 -7.44 -1.14
N VAL A 58 0.82 -6.35 -0.41
CA VAL A 58 -0.44 -6.11 0.29
C VAL A 58 -1.61 -6.01 -0.70
N ALA A 59 -1.42 -5.31 -1.82
CA ALA A 59 -2.40 -5.28 -2.90
C ALA A 59 -2.67 -6.69 -3.45
N GLY A 60 -1.64 -7.50 -3.72
CA GLY A 60 -1.80 -8.90 -4.12
C GLY A 60 -2.65 -9.72 -3.14
N ALA A 61 -2.34 -9.64 -1.85
CA ALA A 61 -3.11 -10.35 -0.81
C ALA A 61 -4.58 -9.90 -0.74
N TYR A 62 -4.85 -8.60 -0.89
CA TYR A 62 -6.25 -8.11 -0.92
C TYR A 62 -6.96 -8.47 -2.22
N SER A 63 -6.26 -8.59 -3.36
CA SER A 63 -6.84 -9.11 -4.61
C SER A 63 -7.34 -10.54 -4.43
N ASP A 64 -6.56 -11.39 -3.76
CA ASP A 64 -6.99 -12.75 -3.43
C ASP A 64 -8.24 -12.74 -2.52
N LEU A 65 -8.29 -11.83 -1.54
CA LEU A 65 -9.47 -11.69 -0.67
C LEU A 65 -10.70 -11.17 -1.44
N VAL A 66 -10.53 -10.22 -2.36
CA VAL A 66 -11.63 -9.75 -3.24
C VAL A 66 -12.21 -10.93 -4.03
N ARG A 67 -11.34 -11.79 -4.56
CA ARG A 67 -11.76 -12.99 -5.30
C ARG A 67 -12.49 -14.00 -4.42
N ALA A 68 -12.08 -14.15 -3.16
CA ALA A 68 -12.59 -15.17 -2.24
C ALA A 68 -13.82 -14.74 -1.41
N ALA A 69 -14.04 -13.44 -1.24
CA ALA A 69 -15.10 -12.89 -0.38
C ALA A 69 -16.30 -12.38 -1.19
N ASP A 70 -17.43 -12.13 -0.51
CA ASP A 70 -18.63 -11.51 -1.06
C ASP A 70 -19.12 -10.34 -0.18
N GLY A 71 -20.12 -9.61 -0.68
CA GLY A 71 -20.86 -8.61 0.09
C GLY A 71 -19.96 -7.52 0.69
N ARG A 72 -20.10 -7.27 1.99
CA ARG A 72 -19.33 -6.24 2.71
C ARG A 72 -17.83 -6.54 2.71
N LEU A 73 -17.44 -7.79 2.93
CA LEU A 73 -16.02 -8.18 3.00
C LEU A 73 -15.31 -8.00 1.65
N ARG A 74 -15.97 -8.30 0.52
CA ARG A 74 -15.41 -8.01 -0.80
C ARG A 74 -15.15 -6.51 -1.01
N ARG A 75 -16.08 -5.65 -0.58
CA ARG A 75 -15.92 -4.18 -0.70
C ARG A 75 -14.75 -3.67 0.15
N GLU A 76 -14.68 -4.10 1.40
CA GLU A 76 -13.58 -3.72 2.31
C GLU A 76 -12.21 -4.19 1.78
N ALA A 77 -12.16 -5.37 1.18
CA ALA A 77 -10.96 -5.86 0.51
C ALA A 77 -10.59 -5.02 -0.71
N ALA A 78 -11.56 -4.61 -1.52
CA ALA A 78 -11.34 -3.76 -2.70
C ALA A 78 -10.84 -2.35 -2.32
N ASP A 79 -11.37 -1.78 -1.23
CA ASP A 79 -10.91 -0.50 -0.70
C ASP A 79 -9.46 -0.59 -0.20
N ALA A 80 -9.13 -1.68 0.52
CA ALA A 80 -7.78 -1.91 1.01
C ALA A 80 -6.77 -2.18 -0.12
N LEU A 81 -7.18 -2.96 -1.14
CA LEU A 81 -6.44 -3.17 -2.39
C LEU A 81 -6.12 -1.83 -3.06
N SER A 82 -7.15 -1.00 -3.30
CA SER A 82 -7.00 0.29 -3.97
C SER A 82 -6.08 1.21 -3.19
N ALA A 83 -6.25 1.28 -1.88
CA ALA A 83 -5.40 2.11 -1.03
C ALA A 83 -3.92 1.65 -1.03
N ALA A 84 -3.65 0.35 -1.07
CA ALA A 84 -2.29 -0.19 -1.16
C ALA A 84 -1.66 0.10 -2.53
N ALA A 85 -2.39 -0.16 -3.62
CA ALA A 85 -1.92 0.13 -4.97
C ALA A 85 -1.58 1.61 -5.17
N LEU A 86 -2.42 2.53 -4.66
CA LEU A 86 -2.15 3.96 -4.71
C LEU A 86 -0.91 4.37 -3.89
N ARG A 87 -0.68 3.76 -2.72
CA ARG A 87 0.55 4.00 -1.94
C ARG A 87 1.78 3.47 -2.66
N ALA A 88 1.70 2.28 -3.27
CA ALA A 88 2.81 1.74 -4.06
C ALA A 88 3.20 2.67 -5.22
N ALA A 89 2.20 3.19 -5.95
CA ALA A 89 2.42 4.18 -7.01
C ALA A 89 3.06 5.47 -6.50
N ARG A 90 2.62 5.95 -5.32
CA ARG A 90 3.17 7.15 -4.68
C ARG A 90 4.64 6.95 -4.24
N TRP A 91 4.99 5.81 -3.66
CA TRP A 91 6.38 5.49 -3.29
C TRP A 91 7.31 5.41 -4.49
N ARG A 92 6.82 5.00 -5.65
CA ARG A 92 7.61 4.99 -6.89
C ARG A 92 7.85 6.39 -7.48
N GLY A 93 7.20 7.42 -6.94
CA GLY A 93 7.33 8.79 -7.44
C GLY A 93 6.77 9.00 -8.86
N VAL A 94 5.93 8.08 -9.37
CA VAL A 94 5.40 8.18 -10.74
C VAL A 94 4.20 9.13 -10.75
N GLY A 95 4.49 10.43 -10.74
CA GLY A 95 3.64 11.42 -11.37
C GLY A 95 4.28 11.76 -12.71
N VAL A 96 3.99 10.99 -13.77
CA VAL A 96 4.30 11.49 -15.11
C VAL A 96 3.56 12.81 -15.26
N ALA A 97 4.30 13.90 -15.50
CA ALA A 97 3.68 15.15 -15.89
C ALA A 97 2.79 14.85 -17.10
N PHE A 98 1.50 15.21 -17.03
CA PHE A 98 0.64 15.08 -18.19
C PHE A 98 1.30 15.82 -19.36
N PRO A 99 1.41 15.19 -20.54
CA PRO A 99 1.94 15.86 -21.72
C PRO A 99 1.26 17.23 -21.90
N GLY A 100 2.05 18.30 -22.02
CA GLY A 100 1.56 19.69 -22.16
C GLY A 100 1.42 20.52 -20.86
N LEU A 101 1.67 19.96 -19.66
CA LEU A 101 1.71 20.75 -18.42
C LEU A 101 3.10 21.31 -18.09
N THR A 102 4.17 20.56 -18.39
CA THR A 102 5.56 20.99 -18.17
C THR A 102 5.90 22.25 -19.00
N GLU A 103 5.42 22.29 -20.25
CA GLU A 103 5.65 23.38 -21.21
C GLU A 103 5.00 24.71 -20.82
N ARG A 104 3.92 24.70 -20.02
CA ARG A 104 3.28 25.93 -19.52
C ARG A 104 4.00 26.52 -18.30
N GLY A 105 4.62 25.69 -17.48
CA GLY A 105 5.42 26.14 -16.34
C GLY A 105 6.66 26.92 -16.78
N GLU A 106 7.33 26.46 -17.84
CA GLU A 106 8.52 27.14 -18.39
C GLU A 106 8.21 28.50 -19.02
N ARG A 107 7.07 28.64 -19.71
CA ARG A 107 6.63 29.93 -20.29
C ARG A 107 6.20 30.97 -19.25
N ALA A 108 5.74 30.54 -18.07
CA ALA A 108 5.31 31.45 -17.00
C ALA A 108 6.50 32.02 -16.20
N GLY A 109 7.65 31.33 -16.19
CA GLY A 109 8.87 31.80 -15.52
C GLY A 109 9.74 32.75 -16.34
N THR A 110 9.38 33.02 -17.59
CA THR A 110 10.11 33.89 -18.55
C THR A 110 9.41 35.23 -18.82
N SER A 111 8.40 35.61 -18.02
CA SER A 111 7.74 36.94 -18.07
C SER A 111 8.04 37.79 -16.85
#